data_AF-A0A367JTZ6-F1
#
_entry.id   AF-A0A367JTZ6-F1
#
_cell.length_a   1.000
_cell.length_b   1.000
_cell.length_c   1.000
_cell.angle_alpha   90.00
_cell.angle_beta   90.00
_cell.angle_gamma   90.00
#
_symmetry.space_group_name_H-M   'P 1'
#
loop_
_entity.id
_entity.type
_entity.pdbx_description
1 polymer ?
#
loop_
_entity_poly.entity_id
_entity_poly.type
_entity_poly.pdbx_seq_one_letter_code
_entity_poly.pdbx_strand_id
1 'polypeptide(L)'
;MSLISSVSGFAAFGVLVRTYALGLQKRPIFSNPSGHAIAAGVFGSVGYFMYYLQERQTAAIASKKEIMLQNRKRAEELAASA
;
A
#
# COMPACT_ATOMS: atom_id res chain seq x y z
N MET A 1 2.11 8.22 0.39
CA MET A 1 2.66 7.76 -0.91
C MET A 1 1.73 8.19 -2.02
N SER A 2 2.19 8.36 -3.26
CA SER A 2 1.28 8.60 -4.39
C SER A 2 0.73 7.28 -4.94
N LEU A 3 -0.46 7.31 -5.52
CA LEU A 3 -1.07 6.14 -6.17
C LEU A 3 -0.14 5.56 -7.26
N ILE A 4 0.42 6.44 -8.11
CA ILE A 4 1.33 6.05 -9.19
C ILE A 4 2.56 5.33 -8.61
N SER A 5 3.13 5.82 -7.51
CA SER A 5 4.29 5.18 -6.88
C SER A 5 3.94 3.80 -6.32
N SER A 6 2.77 3.62 -5.71
CA SER A 6 2.33 2.31 -5.21
C SER A 6 2.13 1.33 -6.38
N VAL A 7 1.33 1.72 -7.37
CA VAL A 7 1.01 0.86 -8.52
C VAL A 7 2.27 0.49 -9.31
N SER A 8 3.14 1.46 -9.62
CA SER A 8 4.38 1.20 -10.37
C SER A 8 5.38 0.36 -9.57
N GLY A 9 5.51 0.59 -8.25
CA GLY A 9 6.37 -0.21 -7.38
C GLY A 9 5.94 -1.68 -7.34
N PHE A 10 4.66 -1.93 -7.14
CA PHE A 10 4.14 -3.30 -7.17
C PHE A 10 4.18 -3.91 -8.58
N ALA A 11 3.89 -3.16 -9.63
CA ALA A 11 4.00 -3.65 -11.00
C ALA A 11 5.43 -4.07 -11.34
N ALA A 12 6.43 -3.24 -10.99
CA ALA A 12 7.84 -3.57 -11.13
C ALA A 12 8.21 -4.81 -10.31
N PHE A 13 7.69 -4.94 -9.10
CA PHE A 13 7.84 -6.16 -8.29
C PHE A 13 7.28 -7.40 -9.00
N GLY A 14 6.10 -7.30 -9.62
CA GLY A 14 5.52 -8.39 -10.42
C GLY A 14 6.39 -8.81 -11.60
N VAL A 15 7.01 -7.85 -12.30
CA VAL A 15 8.00 -8.15 -13.35
C VAL A 15 9.18 -8.91 -12.77
N LEU A 16 9.74 -8.45 -11.64
CA LEU A 16 10.85 -9.12 -10.98
C LEU A 16 10.50 -10.55 -10.57
N VAL A 17 9.33 -10.77 -9.97
CA VAL A 17 8.84 -12.11 -9.63
C VAL A 17 8.79 -13.01 -10.86
N ARG A 18 8.30 -12.51 -12.00
CA ARG A 18 8.26 -13.28 -13.24
C ARG A 18 9.67 -13.59 -13.77
N THR A 19 10.57 -12.62 -13.78
CA THR A 19 11.97 -12.83 -14.21
C THR A 19 12.68 -13.86 -13.33
N TYR A 20 12.46 -13.79 -12.01
CA TYR A 20 13.02 -14.74 -11.04
C TYR A 20 12.49 -16.16 -11.27
N ALA A 21 11.18 -16.31 -11.48
CA ALA A 21 10.57 -17.60 -11.78
C ALA A 21 11.14 -18.25 -13.06
N LEU A 22 11.41 -17.47 -14.11
CA LEU A 22 12.05 -17.96 -15.33
C LEU A 22 13.51 -18.38 -15.09
N GLY A 23 14.25 -17.62 -14.27
CA GLY A 23 15.59 -17.98 -13.84
C GLY A 23 15.64 -19.33 -13.11
N LEU A 24 14.70 -19.57 -12.19
CA LEU A 24 14.55 -20.86 -11.50
C LEU A 24 14.25 -22.02 -12.46
N GLN A 25 13.48 -21.76 -13.52
CA GLN A 25 13.17 -22.74 -14.57
C GLN A 25 14.32 -22.93 -15.58
N LYS A 26 15.47 -22.24 -15.41
CA LYS A 26 16.58 -22.21 -16.37
C LYS A 26 16.13 -21.78 -17.78
N ARG A 27 15.08 -20.95 -17.87
CA ARG A 27 14.59 -20.38 -19.13
C ARG A 27 15.16 -18.97 -19.30
N PRO A 28 15.27 -18.44 -20.53
CA PRO A 28 15.67 -17.06 -20.74
C PRO A 28 14.75 -16.11 -19.95
N ILE A 29 15.35 -15.17 -19.21
CA ILE A 29 14.64 -14.31 -18.23
C ILE A 29 13.62 -13.36 -18.88
N PHE A 30 13.79 -13.05 -20.16
CA PHE A 30 12.83 -12.24 -20.94
C PHE A 30 12.00 -13.07 -21.91
N SER A 31 11.98 -14.39 -21.75
CA SER A 31 11.07 -15.24 -22.53
C SER A 31 9.62 -14.92 -22.19
N ASN A 32 8.77 -14.89 -23.22
CA ASN A 32 7.33 -14.60 -23.09
C ASN A 32 7.06 -13.23 -22.41
N PRO A 33 7.23 -12.10 -23.14
CA PRO A 33 7.07 -10.75 -22.60
C PRO A 33 5.63 -10.47 -22.14
N SER A 34 4.61 -11.11 -22.73
CA SER A 34 3.23 -10.99 -22.26
C SER A 34 3.05 -11.55 -20.84
N GLY A 35 3.78 -12.60 -20.47
CA GLY A 35 3.81 -13.10 -19.09
C GLY A 35 4.34 -12.08 -18.07
N HIS A 36 5.29 -11.22 -18.48
CA HIS A 36 5.79 -10.14 -17.63
C HIS A 36 4.75 -9.02 -17.51
N ALA A 37 4.09 -8.66 -18.61
CA ALA A 37 3.02 -7.66 -18.60
C ALA A 37 1.82 -8.11 -17.74
N ILE A 38 1.44 -9.39 -17.80
CA ILE A 38 0.39 -9.96 -16.95
C ILE A 38 0.81 -9.91 -15.48
N ALA A 39 2.04 -10.32 -15.14
CA ALA A 39 2.54 -10.25 -13.77
C ALA A 39 2.58 -8.80 -13.25
N ALA A 40 3.03 -7.85 -14.08
CA ALA A 40 3.00 -6.43 -13.78
C ALA A 40 1.57 -5.93 -13.52
N GLY A 41 0.60 -6.33 -14.34
CA GLY A 41 -0.81 -5.97 -14.18
C GLY A 41 -1.42 -6.55 -12.90
N VAL A 42 -1.17 -7.82 -12.60
CA VAL A 42 -1.67 -8.50 -11.38
C VAL A 42 -1.08 -7.87 -10.13
N PHE A 43 0.24 -7.67 -10.06
CA PHE A 43 0.82 -7.02 -8.88
C PHE A 43 0.46 -5.53 -8.81
N GLY A 44 0.42 -4.83 -9.94
CA GLY A 44 -0.01 -3.43 -10.01
C GLY A 44 -1.43 -3.24 -9.45
N SER A 45 -2.37 -4.16 -9.74
CA SER A 45 -3.72 -4.11 -9.17
C SER A 45 -3.73 -4.38 -7.65
N VAL A 46 -2.85 -5.25 -7.16
CA VAL A 46 -2.62 -5.41 -5.71
C VAL A 46 -2.10 -4.11 -5.10
N GLY A 47 -1.16 -3.43 -5.76
CA GLY A 47 -0.64 -2.13 -5.32
C GLY A 47 -1.70 -1.02 -5.29
N TYR A 48 -2.63 -1.03 -6.25
CA TYR A 48 -3.81 -0.16 -6.25
C TYR A 48 -4.70 -0.44 -5.03
N PHE A 49 -5.05 -1.71 -4.78
CA PHE A 49 -5.86 -2.08 -3.63
C PHE A 49 -5.19 -1.67 -2.29
N MET A 50 -3.90 -1.93 -2.16
CA MET A 50 -3.14 -1.62 -0.94
C MET A 50 -3.09 -0.13 -0.65
N TYR A 51 -2.99 0.70 -1.69
CA TYR A 51 -3.02 2.16 -1.57
C TYR A 51 -4.32 2.64 -0.90
N TYR A 52 -5.49 2.21 -1.40
CA TYR A 52 -6.77 2.62 -0.83
C TYR A 52 -7.00 2.04 0.56
N LEU A 53 -6.53 0.82 0.81
CA LEU A 53 -6.59 0.23 2.15
C LEU A 53 -5.83 1.11 3.16
N GLN A 54 -4.61 1.52 2.81
CA GLN A 54 -3.78 2.38 3.66
C GLN A 54 -4.41 3.77 3.87
N GLU A 55 -5.04 4.34 2.84
CA GLU A 55 -5.72 5.63 2.95
C GLU A 55 -6.87 5.58 3.98
N ARG A 56 -7.68 4.51 3.93
CA ARG A 56 -8.77 4.28 4.89
C ARG A 56 -8.25 4.07 6.32
N GLN A 57 -7.17 3.31 6.48
CA GLN A 57 -6.54 3.11 7.78
C GLN A 57 -5.98 4.41 8.37
N THR A 58 -5.32 5.21 7.53
CA THR A 58 -4.74 6.50 7.94
C THR A 58 -5.84 7.47 8.37
N ALA A 59 -6.94 7.55 7.62
CA ALA A 59 -8.10 8.36 7.98
C ALA A 59 -8.73 7.91 9.31
N ALA A 60 -8.86 6.60 9.53
CA ALA A 60 -9.39 6.06 10.78
C ALA A 60 -8.50 6.42 11.98
N ILE A 61 -7.18 6.29 11.86
CA ILE A 61 -6.22 6.66 12.91
C ILE A 61 -6.30 8.16 13.21
N ALA A 62 -6.37 9.00 12.17
CA ALA A 62 -6.51 10.45 12.33
C ALA A 62 -7.78 10.84 13.11
N SER A 63 -8.92 10.23 12.77
CA SER A 63 -10.19 10.44 13.49
C SER A 63 -10.09 10.02 14.96
N LYS A 64 -9.50 8.84 15.25
CA LYS A 64 -9.31 8.39 16.64
C LYS A 64 -8.40 9.32 17.44
N LYS A 65 -7.35 9.86 16.79
CA LYS A 65 -6.45 10.84 17.41
C LYS A 65 -7.20 12.11 17.79
N GLU A 66 -8.08 12.61 16.94
CA GLU A 66 -8.87 13.82 17.21
C GLU A 66 -9.79 13.63 18.43
N ILE A 67 -10.50 12.51 18.50
CA ILE A 67 -11.34 12.17 19.66
C ILE A 67 -10.51 12.14 20.96
N MET A 68 -9.33 11.53 20.92
CA MET A 68 -8.45 11.46 22.09
C MET A 68 -7.99 12.86 22.54
N LEU A 69 -7.70 13.76 21.60
CA LEU A 69 -7.33 15.14 21.92
C LEU A 69 -8.50 15.94 22.50
N GLN A 70 -9.72 15.78 21.97
CA GLN A 70 -10.93 16.42 22.52
C GLN A 70 -11.22 15.95 23.94
N ASN A 71 -11.12 14.63 24.19
CA ASN A 71 -11.30 14.07 25.53
C ASN A 71 -10.27 14.61 26.52
N ARG A 72 -9.01 14.78 26.10
CA ARG A 72 -7.95 15.38 26.94
C ARG A 72 -8.26 16.82 27.30
N LYS A 73 -8.66 17.65 26.32
CA LYS A 73 -9.06 19.04 26.57
C LYS A 73 -10.23 19.13 27.56
N ARG A 74 -11.25 18.29 27.37
CA ARG A 74 -12.41 18.24 28.27
C ARG A 74 -12.02 17.83 29.68
N ALA A 75 -11.08 16.89 29.83
CA ALA A 75 -10.59 16.49 31.15
C ALA A 75 -9.80 17.62 31.85
N GLU A 76 -8.99 18.37 31.09
CA GLU A 76 -8.25 19.54 31.60
C GLU A 76 -9.22 20.67 32.02
N GLU A 77 -10.27 20.95 31.24
CA GLU A 77 -11.32 21.93 31.57
C GLU A 77 -12.07 21.53 32.85
N LEU A 78 -12.46 20.27 32.98
CA LEU A 78 -13.12 19.75 34.18
C LEU A 78 -12.23 19.87 35.42
N ALA A 79 -10.94 19.53 35.30
CA ALA A 79 -9.97 19.65 36.38
C ALA A 79 -9.69 21.10 36.79
N ALA A 80 -9.77 22.06 35.85
CA ALA A 80 -9.61 23.48 36.16
C ALA A 80 -10.87 24.11 36.79
N SER A 81 -12.04 23.50 36.57
CA SER A 81 -13.32 23.93 37.15
C SER A 81 -13.64 23.33 38.52
N ALA A 82 -12.85 22.37 38.99
CA ALA A 82 -12.98 21.69 40.27
C ALA A 82 -12.02 22.29 41.32
#